data_AF-A0A7K4GW66-F1
#
_entry.id   AF-A0A7K4GW66-F1
#
_cell.length_a   1.000
_cell.length_b   1.000
_cell.length_c   1.000
_cell.angle_alpha   90.00
_cell.angle_beta   90.00
_cell.angle_gamma   90.00
#
_symmetry.space_group_name_H-M   'P 1'
#
loop_
_entity.id
_entity.type
_entity.pdbx_description
1 polymer ?
#
loop_
_entity_poly.entity_id
_entity_poly.type
_entity_poly.pdbx_seq_one_letter_code
_entity_poly.pdbx_strand_id
1 'polypeptide(L)'
;KIDLSKKEEVKEEEKPVDKVTIKEEPVIKEEKVEAKEEVVETKEETTSPISEITEEEVVEEATKLTEEVNEAIENKETTGKQLPENIEKLVSFMEETGGSVEDYVRLNQDYSSYDDMTVLREYYKQTKSHLSSDEIEFLIEDSFSYDEEVDEERDIKKKKIALKEQVANAKSHLDGQKSKYYEEI
;
A
#
# COMPACT_ATOMS: atom_id res chain seq x y z
N LYS A 1 -39.12 -55.94 11.23
CA LYS A 1 -39.26 -55.75 12.70
C LYS A 1 -38.49 -54.49 13.07
N ILE A 2 -39.17 -53.56 13.77
CA ILE A 2 -38.62 -52.44 14.55
C ILE A 2 -38.12 -51.26 13.69
N ASP A 3 -38.51 -50.00 13.88
CA ASP A 3 -39.73 -49.40 14.46
C ASP A 3 -39.70 -47.90 14.13
N LEU A 4 -40.87 -47.31 13.90
CA LEU A 4 -41.08 -45.86 13.87
C LEU A 4 -41.37 -45.39 15.31
N SER A 5 -40.48 -44.59 15.90
CA SER A 5 -40.72 -43.80 17.12
C SER A 5 -39.51 -42.88 17.29
N LYS A 6 -39.61 -41.54 17.34
CA LYS A 6 -40.42 -40.79 18.29
C LYS A 6 -40.55 -39.32 17.83
N LYS A 7 -41.77 -38.81 17.99
CA LYS A 7 -42.19 -37.40 17.97
C LYS A 7 -42.47 -37.01 19.42
N GLU A 8 -41.99 -35.87 19.88
CA GLU A 8 -42.41 -35.15 21.11
C GLU A 8 -41.87 -33.71 20.95
N GLU A 9 -42.66 -32.76 20.46
CA GLU A 9 -43.70 -31.94 21.14
C GLU A 9 -43.19 -30.87 22.11
N VAL A 10 -43.63 -29.66 21.77
CA VAL A 10 -43.57 -28.35 22.42
C VAL A 10 -44.14 -28.41 23.83
N LYS A 11 -43.56 -27.65 24.77
CA LYS A 11 -44.32 -27.13 25.91
C LYS A 11 -43.92 -25.71 26.27
N GLU A 12 -44.84 -24.82 25.95
CA GLU A 12 -45.04 -23.45 26.39
C GLU A 12 -45.53 -23.48 27.85
N GLU A 13 -44.98 -22.64 28.73
CA GLU A 13 -45.62 -22.28 30.01
C GLU A 13 -45.49 -20.77 30.25
N GLU A 14 -46.64 -20.10 30.16
CA GLU A 14 -46.89 -18.71 30.54
C GLU A 14 -46.99 -18.54 32.08
N LYS A 15 -46.39 -17.45 32.60
CA LYS A 15 -46.86 -16.42 33.59
C LYS A 15 -47.68 -16.85 34.84
N PRO A 16 -47.65 -16.14 36.02
CA PRO A 16 -47.97 -14.69 36.09
C PRO A 16 -47.49 -13.82 37.31
N VAL A 17 -47.69 -12.49 37.15
CA VAL A 17 -48.00 -11.38 38.13
C VAL A 17 -47.04 -11.06 39.30
N ASP A 18 -46.82 -9.83 39.79
CA ASP A 18 -47.50 -8.54 39.66
C ASP A 18 -46.62 -7.39 40.20
N LYS A 19 -47.11 -6.16 39.93
CA LYS A 19 -46.96 -4.91 40.71
C LYS A 19 -46.11 -3.75 40.15
N VAL A 20 -46.89 -2.89 39.50
CA VAL A 20 -46.72 -1.50 39.09
C VAL A 20 -46.18 -0.58 40.20
N THR A 21 -45.28 0.33 39.85
CA THR A 21 -45.18 1.68 40.46
C THR A 21 -44.84 2.68 39.35
N ILE A 22 -45.78 3.61 39.12
CA ILE A 22 -45.71 4.74 38.20
C ILE A 22 -45.17 5.95 38.97
N LYS A 23 -44.23 6.72 38.41
CA LYS A 23 -44.11 8.17 38.64
C LYS A 23 -43.27 8.88 37.56
N GLU A 24 -44.01 9.63 36.74
CA GLU A 24 -43.76 10.99 36.19
C GLU A 24 -42.59 11.29 35.23
N GLU A 25 -43.02 11.67 34.01
CA GLU A 25 -42.47 12.44 32.87
C GLU A 25 -41.60 13.68 33.20
N PRO A 26 -40.84 14.33 32.25
CA PRO A 26 -41.28 14.66 30.89
C PRO A 26 -40.26 14.68 29.71
N VAL A 27 -40.82 14.43 28.51
CA VAL A 27 -40.62 15.12 27.20
C VAL A 27 -39.19 15.45 26.73
N ILE A 28 -38.73 14.76 25.68
CA ILE A 28 -37.73 15.24 24.71
C ILE A 28 -38.30 14.93 23.31
N LYS A 29 -39.06 15.86 22.72
CA LYS A 29 -38.66 16.71 21.58
C LYS A 29 -38.05 15.95 20.39
N GLU A 30 -38.89 15.78 19.36
CA GLU A 30 -38.49 15.53 17.98
C GLU A 30 -37.55 16.66 17.49
N GLU A 31 -36.39 16.29 16.94
CA GLU A 31 -35.66 17.16 16.04
C GLU A 31 -35.03 16.33 14.91
N LYS A 32 -35.76 16.31 13.79
CA LYS A 32 -35.28 16.49 12.42
C LYS A 32 -33.92 15.85 12.07
N VAL A 33 -33.95 14.59 11.62
CA VAL A 33 -32.88 14.08 10.73
C VAL A 33 -33.32 14.37 9.31
N GLU A 34 -32.91 15.54 8.83
CA GLU A 34 -33.09 15.99 7.46
C GLU A 34 -32.24 15.09 6.56
N ALA A 35 -32.92 14.24 5.79
CA ALA A 35 -32.33 13.53 4.66
C ALA A 35 -31.77 14.58 3.69
N LYS A 36 -30.45 14.74 3.70
CA LYS A 36 -29.70 15.23 2.55
C LYS A 36 -29.19 14.01 1.82
N GLU A 37 -29.81 13.73 0.67
CA GLU A 37 -29.13 13.10 -0.45
C GLU A 37 -27.87 13.93 -0.74
N GLU A 38 -26.73 13.44 -0.31
CA GLU A 38 -25.45 13.78 -0.89
C GLU A 38 -25.03 12.53 -1.65
N VAL A 39 -25.12 12.60 -2.98
CA VAL A 39 -24.48 11.66 -3.89
C VAL A 39 -22.99 11.77 -3.61
N VAL A 40 -22.46 10.84 -2.81
CA VAL A 40 -21.02 10.71 -2.63
C VAL A 40 -20.57 9.70 -3.67
N GLU A 41 -20.24 10.23 -4.84
CA GLU A 41 -19.33 9.59 -5.79
C GLU A 41 -17.99 9.43 -5.05
N THR A 42 -17.79 8.30 -4.38
CA THR A 42 -16.49 7.95 -3.76
C THR A 42 -15.52 7.50 -4.83
N LYS A 43 -15.13 8.45 -5.67
CA LYS A 43 -13.74 8.60 -6.07
C LYS A 43 -13.01 9.03 -4.79
N GLU A 44 -12.55 8.07 -3.97
CA GLU A 44 -11.58 8.36 -2.92
C GLU A 44 -10.30 8.85 -3.60
N GLU A 45 -10.29 10.14 -3.91
CA GLU A 45 -9.10 10.91 -4.17
C GLU A 45 -8.35 10.96 -2.84
N THR A 46 -7.38 10.06 -2.67
CA THR A 46 -6.32 10.21 -1.68
C THR A 46 -5.55 11.48 -2.05
N THR A 47 -6.05 12.65 -1.64
CA THR A 47 -5.38 13.94 -1.78
C THR A 47 -4.28 14.06 -0.73
N SER A 48 -3.40 13.08 -0.64
CA SER A 48 -2.01 13.39 -0.33
C SER A 48 -1.45 14.08 -1.58
N PRO A 49 -0.51 15.03 -1.48
CA PRO A 49 0.25 15.40 -2.67
C PRO A 49 0.79 14.09 -3.27
N ILE A 50 0.37 13.78 -4.50
CA ILE A 50 0.92 12.63 -5.24
C ILE A 50 2.36 13.03 -5.48
N SER A 51 3.24 12.59 -4.59
CA SER A 51 4.66 12.61 -4.84
C SER A 51 4.86 11.49 -5.84
N GLU A 52 4.88 11.81 -7.12
CA GLU A 52 5.22 10.82 -8.13
C GLU A 52 6.73 10.74 -8.20
N ILE A 53 7.28 9.51 -8.21
CA ILE A 53 8.69 9.33 -8.54
C ILE A 53 8.82 9.64 -10.02
N THR A 54 9.25 10.86 -10.34
CA THR A 54 9.43 11.25 -11.73
C THR A 54 10.71 10.62 -12.28
N GLU A 55 10.63 10.09 -13.50
CA GLU A 55 11.81 9.56 -14.18
C GLU A 55 12.87 10.65 -14.38
N GLU A 56 12.46 11.91 -14.53
CA GLU A 56 13.36 13.06 -14.66
C GLU A 56 14.21 13.28 -13.40
N GLU A 57 13.62 13.25 -12.20
CA GLU A 57 14.36 13.40 -10.94
C GLU A 57 15.39 12.27 -10.75
N VAL A 58 14.99 11.02 -11.04
CA VAL A 58 15.88 9.86 -10.98
C VAL A 58 17.04 10.03 -11.95
N VAL A 59 16.76 10.43 -13.19
CA VAL A 59 17.79 10.63 -14.22
C VAL A 59 18.74 11.75 -13.80
N GLU A 60 18.23 12.89 -13.30
CA GLU A 60 19.08 13.98 -12.82
C GLU A 60 20.01 13.54 -11.68
N GLU A 61 19.51 12.83 -10.67
CA GLU A 61 20.33 12.34 -9.57
C GLU A 61 21.33 11.27 -10.05
N ALA A 62 20.92 10.37 -10.95
CA ALA A 62 21.81 9.38 -11.55
C ALA A 62 22.93 10.03 -12.37
N THR A 63 22.65 11.11 -13.10
CA THR A 63 23.70 11.85 -13.84
C THR A 63 24.72 12.47 -12.89
N LYS A 64 24.28 13.11 -11.80
CA LYS A 64 25.17 13.69 -10.77
C LYS A 64 26.03 12.60 -10.13
N LEU A 65 25.42 11.48 -9.74
CA LEU A 65 26.14 10.36 -9.15
C LEU A 65 27.15 9.76 -10.13
N THR A 66 26.81 9.69 -11.42
CA THR A 66 27.74 9.22 -12.46
C THR A 66 28.96 10.13 -12.60
N GLU A 67 28.79 11.46 -12.51
CA GLU A 67 29.90 12.41 -12.48
C GLU A 67 30.81 12.20 -11.26
N GLU A 68 30.22 12.04 -10.06
CA GLU A 68 30.97 11.76 -8.83
C GLU A 68 31.75 10.44 -8.90
N VAL A 69 31.16 9.39 -9.48
CA VAL A 69 31.82 8.10 -9.70
C VAL A 69 33.04 8.27 -10.62
N ASN A 70 32.90 9.01 -11.71
CA ASN A 70 34.00 9.24 -12.66
C ASN A 70 35.15 10.01 -11.98
N GLU A 71 34.84 11.04 -11.19
CA GLU A 71 35.85 11.79 -10.43
C GLU A 71 36.54 10.90 -9.38
N ALA A 72 35.78 10.03 -8.69
CA ALA A 72 36.33 9.10 -7.70
C ALA A 72 37.26 8.06 -8.36
N ILE A 73 36.92 7.57 -9.55
CA ILE A 73 37.75 6.64 -10.33
C ILE A 73 39.05 7.34 -10.77
N GLU A 74 38.97 8.55 -11.33
CA GLU A 74 40.15 9.31 -11.74
C GLU A 74 41.08 9.62 -10.55
N ASN A 75 40.50 10.01 -9.41
CA ASN A 75 41.25 10.21 -8.16
C ASN A 75 41.93 8.93 -7.68
N LYS A 76 41.28 7.76 -7.80
CA LYS A 76 41.89 6.47 -7.48
C LYS A 76 43.03 6.12 -8.43
N GLU A 77 42.87 6.33 -9.74
CA GLU A 77 43.93 6.06 -10.73
C GLU A 77 45.16 6.97 -10.54
N THR A 78 44.93 8.24 -10.17
CA THR A 78 46.01 9.22 -9.98
C THR A 78 46.69 9.12 -8.61
N THR A 79 45.93 8.89 -7.54
CA THR A 79 46.46 8.92 -6.16
C THR A 79 46.69 7.53 -5.56
N GLY A 80 46.12 6.48 -6.16
CA GLY A 80 46.12 5.11 -5.62
C GLY A 80 45.29 4.93 -4.35
N LYS A 81 44.51 5.94 -3.93
CA LYS A 81 43.61 5.85 -2.78
C LYS A 81 42.41 4.97 -3.11
N GLN A 82 41.88 4.28 -2.09
CA GLN A 82 40.67 3.47 -2.23
C GLN A 82 39.47 4.33 -2.63
N LEU A 83 38.47 3.70 -3.26
CA LEU A 83 37.24 4.41 -3.61
C LEU A 83 36.50 4.80 -2.32
N PRO A 84 35.76 5.90 -2.34
CA PRO A 84 34.81 6.20 -1.27
C PRO A 84 33.80 5.06 -1.09
N GLU A 85 33.40 4.79 0.15
CA GLU A 85 32.52 3.66 0.50
C GLU A 85 31.18 3.69 -0.24
N ASN A 86 30.60 4.87 -0.46
CA ASN A 86 29.38 5.06 -1.23
C ASN A 86 29.54 4.62 -2.70
N ILE A 87 30.71 4.82 -3.29
CA ILE A 87 31.00 4.38 -4.67
C ILE A 87 31.27 2.88 -4.70
N GLU A 88 31.92 2.32 -3.68
CA GLU A 88 32.11 0.86 -3.56
C GLU A 88 30.76 0.12 -3.43
N LYS A 89 29.80 0.69 -2.69
CA LYS A 89 28.43 0.14 -2.58
C LYS A 89 27.68 0.17 -3.90
N LEU A 90 27.76 1.26 -4.68
CA LEU A 90 27.19 1.31 -6.03
C LEU A 90 27.80 0.25 -6.96
N VAL A 91 29.13 0.14 -6.99
CA VAL A 91 29.81 -0.89 -7.81
C VAL A 91 29.37 -2.30 -7.39
N SER A 92 29.30 -2.57 -6.08
CA SER A 92 28.81 -3.85 -5.55
C SER A 92 27.35 -4.12 -5.95
N PHE A 93 26.49 -3.10 -5.91
CA PHE A 93 25.10 -3.20 -6.36
C PHE A 93 25.01 -3.58 -7.85
N MET A 94 25.77 -2.90 -8.71
CA MET A 94 25.78 -3.17 -10.15
C MET A 94 26.32 -4.57 -10.46
N GLU A 95 27.36 -5.03 -9.75
CA GLU A 95 27.92 -6.38 -9.93
C GLU A 95 26.98 -7.49 -9.46
N GLU A 96 26.26 -7.28 -8.35
CA GLU A 96 25.38 -8.30 -7.77
C GLU A 96 24.01 -8.37 -8.44
N THR A 97 23.44 -7.22 -8.80
CA THR A 97 22.07 -7.13 -9.33
C THR A 97 22.03 -7.02 -10.86
N GLY A 98 23.13 -6.59 -11.48
CA GLY A 98 23.15 -6.20 -12.90
C GLY A 98 22.36 -4.92 -13.18
N GLY A 99 22.00 -4.17 -12.14
CA GLY A 99 21.25 -2.92 -12.23
C GLY A 99 22.08 -1.73 -12.73
N SER A 100 21.37 -0.66 -13.04
CA SER A 100 21.92 0.63 -13.49
C SER A 100 22.14 1.60 -12.33
N VAL A 101 22.76 2.75 -12.61
CA VAL A 101 22.93 3.83 -11.62
C VAL A 101 21.56 4.41 -11.24
N GLU A 102 20.64 4.49 -12.20
CA GLU A 102 19.25 4.88 -11.99
C GLU A 102 18.53 3.91 -11.02
N ASP A 103 18.77 2.60 -11.14
CA ASP A 103 18.19 1.61 -10.23
C ASP A 103 18.74 1.76 -8.80
N TYR A 104 20.02 2.12 -8.67
CA TYR A 104 20.64 2.42 -7.38
C TYR A 104 20.03 3.68 -6.74
N VAL A 105 19.86 4.75 -7.52
CA VAL A 105 19.19 5.98 -7.07
C VAL A 105 17.76 5.70 -6.62
N ARG A 106 16.98 4.97 -7.43
CA ARG A 106 15.62 4.55 -7.06
C ARG A 106 15.61 3.76 -5.77
N LEU A 107 16.58 2.88 -5.56
CA LEU A 107 16.68 2.10 -4.34
C LEU A 107 16.87 2.98 -3.09
N ASN A 108 17.56 4.12 -3.22
CA ASN A 108 17.79 5.03 -2.11
C ASN A 108 16.56 5.86 -1.71
N GLN A 109 15.55 5.95 -2.58
CA GLN A 109 14.39 6.81 -2.33
C GLN A 109 13.62 6.39 -1.07
N ASP A 110 13.02 7.38 -0.41
CA ASP A 110 12.21 7.16 0.79
C ASP A 110 10.75 6.85 0.44
N TYR A 111 10.47 5.57 0.17
CA TYR A 111 9.15 5.02 -0.12
C TYR A 111 8.13 5.16 1.03
N SER A 112 8.55 5.50 2.25
CA SER A 112 7.64 5.67 3.38
C SER A 112 6.76 6.92 3.24
N SER A 113 7.26 7.92 2.50
CA SER A 113 6.59 9.19 2.24
C SER A 113 5.60 9.15 1.07
N TYR A 114 5.68 8.11 0.23
CA TYR A 114 4.88 7.94 -0.97
C TYR A 114 3.51 7.29 -0.68
N ASP A 115 2.54 7.56 -1.55
CA ASP A 115 1.24 6.90 -1.49
C ASP A 115 1.32 5.42 -1.85
N ASP A 116 0.32 4.67 -1.40
CA ASP A 116 0.27 3.21 -1.54
C ASP A 116 0.31 2.75 -3.01
N MET A 117 -0.28 3.50 -3.95
CA MET A 117 -0.27 3.13 -5.37
C MET A 117 1.08 3.40 -6.00
N THR A 118 1.75 4.50 -5.65
CA THR A 118 3.11 4.80 -6.12
C THR A 118 4.11 3.75 -5.64
N VAL A 119 4.00 3.33 -4.37
CA VAL A 119 4.84 2.25 -3.82
C VAL A 119 4.62 0.93 -4.56
N LEU A 120 3.36 0.59 -4.88
CA LEU A 120 3.04 -0.62 -5.64
C LEU A 120 3.55 -0.58 -7.07
N ARG A 121 3.43 0.58 -7.75
CA ARG A 121 3.97 0.78 -9.09
C ARG A 121 5.46 0.48 -9.12
N GLU A 122 6.21 1.08 -8.20
CA GLU A 122 7.66 0.86 -8.15
C GLU A 122 8.01 -0.60 -7.83
N TYR A 123 7.35 -1.19 -6.85
CA TYR A 123 7.55 -2.59 -6.51
C TYR A 123 7.29 -3.53 -7.69
N TYR A 124 6.24 -3.27 -8.49
CA TYR A 124 5.96 -4.05 -9.70
C TYR A 124 6.94 -3.77 -10.83
N LYS A 125 7.43 -2.53 -11.00
CA LYS A 125 8.51 -2.23 -11.95
C LYS A 125 9.77 -3.07 -11.65
N GLN A 126 10.15 -3.18 -10.38
CA GLN A 126 11.32 -3.95 -9.96
C GLN A 126 11.11 -5.46 -10.06
N THR A 127 9.95 -5.96 -9.60
CA THR A 127 9.70 -7.41 -9.52
C THR A 127 9.13 -8.02 -10.80
N LYS A 128 8.60 -7.20 -11.70
CA LYS A 128 7.97 -7.61 -12.97
C LYS A 128 8.58 -6.87 -14.15
N SER A 129 9.90 -6.91 -14.28
CA SER A 129 10.66 -6.27 -15.37
C SER A 129 10.29 -6.69 -16.80
N HIS A 130 9.46 -7.73 -16.96
CA HIS A 130 8.91 -8.17 -18.24
C HIS A 130 7.62 -7.42 -18.64
N LEU A 131 7.07 -6.59 -17.75
CA LEU A 131 5.89 -5.77 -18.00
C LEU A 131 6.29 -4.32 -18.28
N SER A 132 5.56 -3.69 -19.19
CA SER A 132 5.63 -2.25 -19.42
C SER A 132 4.93 -1.46 -18.30
N SER A 133 5.23 -0.18 -18.18
CA SER A 133 4.58 0.72 -17.22
C SER A 133 3.05 0.71 -17.36
N ASP A 134 2.53 0.69 -18.59
CA ASP A 134 1.08 0.64 -18.85
C ASP A 134 0.45 -0.68 -18.39
N GLU A 135 1.15 -1.80 -18.58
CA GLU A 135 0.68 -3.11 -18.11
C GLU A 135 0.71 -3.22 -16.58
N ILE A 136 1.71 -2.58 -15.94
CA ILE A 136 1.79 -2.49 -14.47
C ILE A 136 0.64 -1.65 -13.93
N GLU A 137 0.38 -0.49 -14.53
CA GLU A 137 -0.73 0.38 -14.15
C GLU A 137 -2.05 -0.36 -14.26
N PHE A 138 -2.28 -1.01 -15.41
CA PHE A 138 -3.47 -1.82 -15.64
C PHE A 138 -3.63 -2.92 -14.58
N LEU A 139 -2.54 -3.61 -14.21
CA LEU A 139 -2.61 -4.69 -13.22
C LEU A 139 -2.96 -4.17 -11.82
N ILE A 140 -2.46 -3.00 -11.45
CA ILE A 140 -2.80 -2.33 -10.18
C ILE A 140 -4.26 -1.91 -10.19
N GLU A 141 -4.72 -1.26 -11.27
CA GLU A 141 -6.10 -0.83 -11.42
C GLU A 141 -7.07 -2.01 -11.40
N ASP A 142 -6.84 -3.05 -12.19
CA ASP A 142 -7.68 -4.26 -12.25
C ASP A 142 -7.77 -4.98 -10.89
N SER A 143 -6.67 -4.99 -10.12
CA SER A 143 -6.61 -5.71 -8.85
C SER A 143 -7.24 -4.96 -7.68
N PHE A 144 -7.10 -3.63 -7.65
CA PHE A 144 -7.40 -2.84 -6.45
C PHE A 144 -8.44 -1.74 -6.66
N SER A 145 -8.85 -1.46 -7.89
CA SER A 145 -9.94 -0.52 -8.18
C SER A 145 -11.30 -1.12 -7.79
N TYR A 146 -12.17 -0.32 -7.19
CA TYR A 146 -13.54 -0.69 -6.83
C TYR A 146 -14.47 0.50 -6.93
N ASP A 147 -15.74 0.22 -7.14
CA ASP A 147 -16.81 1.21 -7.19
C ASP A 147 -17.76 0.95 -6.02
N GLU A 148 -17.88 1.90 -5.09
CA GLU A 148 -18.71 1.71 -3.89
C GLU A 148 -20.22 1.68 -4.16
N GLU A 149 -20.66 2.16 -5.33
CA GLU A 149 -22.07 2.13 -5.74
C GLU A 149 -22.43 0.85 -6.51
N VAL A 150 -21.45 0.23 -7.18
CA VAL A 150 -21.66 -0.94 -8.06
C VAL A 150 -21.19 -2.25 -7.42
N ASP A 151 -20.05 -2.25 -6.73
CA ASP A 151 -19.45 -3.46 -6.17
C ASP A 151 -20.11 -3.88 -4.84
N GLU A 152 -20.14 -5.19 -4.57
CA GLU A 152 -20.62 -5.69 -3.28
C GLU A 152 -19.66 -5.26 -2.13
N GLU A 153 -20.21 -4.87 -0.97
CA GLU A 153 -19.42 -4.46 0.22
C GLU A 153 -18.32 -5.48 0.58
N ARG A 154 -18.61 -6.77 0.39
CA ARG A 154 -17.66 -7.86 0.65
C ARG A 154 -16.47 -7.81 -0.30
N ASP A 155 -16.70 -7.51 -1.57
CA ASP A 155 -15.65 -7.45 -2.60
C ASP A 155 -14.81 -6.19 -2.44
N ILE A 156 -15.44 -5.05 -2.13
CA ILE A 156 -14.75 -3.81 -1.75
C ILE A 156 -13.81 -4.08 -0.56
N LYS A 157 -14.34 -4.72 0.50
CA LYS A 157 -13.54 -5.05 1.68
C LYS A 157 -12.38 -6.00 1.35
N LYS A 158 -12.61 -6.96 0.46
CA LYS A 158 -11.56 -7.89 0.00
C LYS A 158 -10.46 -7.14 -0.75
N LYS A 159 -10.81 -6.26 -1.69
CA LYS A 159 -9.86 -5.41 -2.44
C LYS A 159 -9.07 -4.50 -1.51
N LYS A 160 -9.74 -3.82 -0.56
CA LYS A 160 -9.09 -2.97 0.48
C LYS A 160 -8.09 -3.75 1.34
N ILE A 161 -8.40 -5.00 1.72
CA ILE A 161 -7.48 -5.85 2.48
C ILE A 161 -6.28 -6.28 1.62
N ALA A 162 -6.54 -6.72 0.39
CA ALA A 162 -5.50 -7.13 -0.54
C ALA A 162 -4.52 -5.98 -0.84
N LEU A 163 -5.03 -4.76 -1.03
CA LEU A 163 -4.22 -3.57 -1.24
C LEU A 163 -3.26 -3.36 -0.06
N LYS A 164 -3.79 -3.33 1.17
CA LYS A 164 -2.96 -3.13 2.39
C LYS A 164 -1.88 -4.20 2.55
N GLU A 165 -2.20 -5.45 2.26
CA GLU A 165 -1.24 -6.55 2.34
C GLU A 165 -0.14 -6.43 1.28
N GLN A 166 -0.51 -6.09 0.05
CA GLN A 166 0.44 -5.90 -1.05
C GLN A 166 1.34 -4.69 -0.82
N VAL A 167 0.79 -3.57 -0.32
CA VAL A 167 1.56 -2.38 0.07
C VAL A 167 2.56 -2.71 1.17
N ALA A 168 2.14 -3.44 2.21
CA ALA A 168 3.05 -3.82 3.29
C ALA A 168 4.20 -4.71 2.78
N ASN A 169 3.91 -5.64 1.86
CA ASN A 169 4.92 -6.46 1.21
C ASN A 169 5.89 -5.61 0.37
N ALA A 170 5.34 -4.72 -0.46
CA ALA A 170 6.11 -3.80 -1.29
C ALA A 170 7.05 -2.93 -0.46
N LYS A 171 6.55 -2.28 0.60
CA LYS A 171 7.36 -1.47 1.53
C LYS A 171 8.48 -2.31 2.16
N SER A 172 8.18 -3.50 2.65
CA SER A 172 9.19 -4.40 3.23
C SER A 172 10.24 -4.85 2.22
N HIS A 173 9.87 -5.03 0.95
CA HIS A 173 10.80 -5.42 -0.11
C HIS A 173 11.73 -4.28 -0.49
N LEU A 174 11.18 -3.09 -0.73
CA LEU A 174 11.94 -1.90 -1.11
C LEU A 174 12.91 -1.49 0.02
N ASP A 175 12.43 -1.45 1.26
CA ASP A 175 13.25 -1.12 2.44
C ASP A 175 14.33 -2.18 2.73
N GLY A 176 13.99 -3.46 2.58
CA GLY A 176 14.91 -4.56 2.77
C GLY A 176 16.06 -4.57 1.75
N GLN A 177 15.77 -4.21 0.49
CA GLN A 177 16.81 -4.04 -0.53
C GLN A 177 17.68 -2.81 -0.23
N LYS A 178 17.08 -1.70 0.21
CA LYS A 178 17.82 -0.47 0.54
C LYS A 178 18.86 -0.72 1.61
N SER A 179 18.48 -1.37 2.70
CA SER A 179 19.36 -1.71 3.83
C SER A 179 20.59 -2.55 3.46
N LYS A 180 20.56 -3.26 2.31
CA LYS A 180 21.69 -4.07 1.85
C LYS A 180 22.79 -3.22 1.19
N TYR A 181 22.39 -2.15 0.50
CA TYR A 181 23.29 -1.34 -0.33
C TYR A 181 23.46 0.10 0.17
N TYR A 182 22.68 0.48 1.17
CA TYR A 182 22.78 1.73 1.91
C TYR A 182 22.79 1.41 3.40
N GLU A 183 23.80 1.90 4.10
CA GLU A 183 23.76 1.98 5.57
C GLU A 183 23.28 3.40 5.90
N GLU A 184 22.21 3.51 6.69
CA GLU A 184 21.83 4.83 7.23
C GLU A 184 22.99 5.33 8.10
N ILE A 185 23.57 6.47 7.69
CA ILE A 185 24.65 7.16 8.41
C ILE A 185 24.08 7.85 9.65
#